data_AF-A0A8B9Y3U2-F1
#
_entry.id   AF-A0A8B9Y3U2-F1
#
_cell.length_a   1.000
_cell.length_b   1.000
_cell.length_c   1.000
_cell.angle_alpha   90.00
_cell.angle_beta   90.00
_cell.angle_gamma   90.00
#
_symmetry.space_group_name_H-M   'P 1'
#
loop_
_entity.id
_entity.type
_entity.pdbx_description
1 polymer ?
#
loop_
_entity_poly.entity_id
_entity_poly.type
_entity_poly.pdbx_seq_one_letter_code
_entity_poly.pdbx_strand_id
1 'polypeptide(L)'
;MSGPQAPEPTLEGQADASAGSPDEDAAEGIQHSHRMLSFSDALLSIIATVMILPVTHTEISPEQEFDKSVQRLLATRIAVYLMTFLIVTVAWAAHTRLFQVVGKIDDTLALLNLACMMTITFLPFTFSLMVTFPEVPLGIFLFCMCVIAIGAVQALIVLYAFHFPHLLSPQIERSAHRGLYRQRVLGIIVRGPALCLAAAGFSLFFYPASYLLMAMVIVLPHVSKAAGWCRAQLVGPREPPAHSVEVFTFDLHEPLSKERVEAFSDGVYAIVATLLILDICEDNVPDAKDVKEKFQGSLVAALGESGPHFLAYFGSFATVGLLWFAHHSLFLHIRRATQPMGLLNTLSLAFVGGLPLAYQQTSAFTKQPRDELESVRISCAIIFLASIFQFAIWTTALLQEGETLQPSARFGGREHAFMFAKLALYPCASLLAFACTCVLSSFSTAIFHAMQIAVPFAFLLLRLLVRLALAGLRALRGLVGPVLARPAPGAADEAQSPLLPAPC
;
A
#
# COMPACT_ATOMS: atom_id res chain seq x y z
N MET A 1 32.02 77.65 -2.20
CA MET A 1 32.92 77.20 -3.27
C MET A 1 33.00 75.68 -3.19
N SER A 2 32.51 75.00 -4.22
CA SER A 2 32.94 73.68 -4.74
C SER A 2 31.86 73.19 -5.71
N GLY A 3 32.29 72.92 -6.94
CA GLY A 3 31.46 72.69 -8.13
C GLY A 3 30.77 71.31 -8.21
N PRO A 4 30.16 71.00 -9.37
CA PRO A 4 29.00 70.12 -9.47
C PRO A 4 29.37 68.65 -9.76
N GLN A 5 28.55 67.72 -9.24
CA GLN A 5 28.47 66.32 -9.70
C GLN A 5 27.04 66.00 -10.16
N ALA A 6 26.97 65.25 -11.26
CA ALA A 6 25.80 64.92 -12.07
C ALA A 6 24.74 64.06 -11.36
N PRO A 7 23.49 64.02 -11.85
CA PRO A 7 22.43 63.20 -11.26
C PRO A 7 22.51 61.75 -11.78
N GLU A 8 22.55 60.77 -10.87
CA GLU A 8 22.27 59.36 -11.17
C GLU A 8 20.74 59.15 -11.29
N PRO A 9 20.26 58.39 -12.29
CA PRO A 9 18.85 58.06 -12.41
C PRO A 9 18.49 56.87 -11.51
N THR A 10 17.47 57.05 -10.68
CA THR A 10 16.76 55.98 -9.98
C THR A 10 16.05 55.07 -11.01
N LEU A 11 16.53 53.84 -11.17
CA LEU A 11 15.78 52.77 -11.81
C LEU A 11 14.89 52.12 -10.75
N GLU A 12 13.59 52.30 -10.93
CA GLU A 12 12.52 51.66 -10.16
C GLU A 12 12.71 50.14 -10.18
N GLY A 13 12.66 49.56 -8.99
CA GLY A 13 12.69 48.13 -8.77
C GLY A 13 11.47 47.46 -9.39
N GLN A 14 11.75 46.54 -10.30
CA GLN A 14 10.82 45.52 -10.77
C GLN A 14 10.55 44.56 -9.61
N ALA A 15 9.53 44.87 -8.80
CA ALA A 15 9.05 44.01 -7.72
C ALA A 15 8.06 42.98 -8.27
N ASP A 16 8.39 41.73 -8.01
CA ASP A 16 7.65 40.48 -8.14
C ASP A 16 6.14 40.55 -8.45
N ALA A 17 5.80 39.96 -9.60
CA ALA A 17 4.45 39.52 -9.89
C ALA A 17 4.17 38.16 -9.21
N SER A 18 3.02 38.09 -8.54
CA SER A 18 2.25 36.91 -8.13
C SER A 18 2.79 36.00 -7.02
N ALA A 19 2.90 36.55 -5.80
CA ALA A 19 2.60 35.78 -4.59
C ALA A 19 1.21 36.22 -4.11
N GLY A 20 0.20 35.34 -4.20
CA GLY A 20 -1.13 35.61 -3.64
C GLY A 20 -1.03 35.82 -2.13
N SER A 21 -1.69 36.88 -1.63
CA SER A 21 -1.70 37.22 -0.21
C SER A 21 -2.51 36.21 0.60
N PRO A 22 -1.98 35.65 1.71
CA PRO A 22 -2.69 34.71 2.57
C PRO A 22 -3.91 35.29 3.31
N ASP A 23 -4.10 36.61 3.29
CA ASP A 23 -5.20 37.29 3.99
C ASP A 23 -6.55 37.29 3.25
N GLU A 24 -6.60 37.03 1.93
CA GLU A 24 -7.87 36.95 1.19
C GLU A 24 -8.56 35.58 1.39
N ASP A 25 -7.81 34.48 1.49
CA ASP A 25 -8.37 33.14 1.75
C ASP A 25 -8.96 33.00 3.17
N ALA A 26 -8.45 33.77 4.14
CA ALA A 26 -8.95 33.79 5.52
C ALA A 26 -10.32 34.48 5.66
N ALA A 27 -10.68 35.38 4.73
CA ALA A 27 -11.95 36.10 4.76
C ALA A 27 -13.15 35.27 4.26
N GLU A 28 -12.91 34.18 3.51
CA GLU A 28 -13.95 33.30 2.96
C GLU A 28 -14.12 31.95 3.71
N GLY A 29 -13.40 31.72 4.81
CA GLY A 29 -13.51 30.46 5.59
C GLY A 29 -12.98 29.22 4.85
N ILE A 30 -12.19 29.42 3.80
CA ILE A 30 -11.63 28.37 2.94
C ILE A 30 -10.35 27.82 3.57
N GLN A 31 -10.35 26.54 3.92
CA GLN A 31 -9.23 25.90 4.64
C GLN A 31 -8.46 24.90 3.75
N HIS A 32 -7.16 24.74 4.05
CA HIS A 32 -6.33 23.71 3.43
C HIS A 32 -6.79 22.31 3.84
N SER A 33 -7.02 21.45 2.84
CA SER A 33 -7.55 20.09 3.02
C SER A 33 -6.57 19.10 3.66
N HIS A 34 -5.28 19.41 3.68
CA HIS A 34 -4.21 18.46 4.01
C HIS A 34 -4.42 17.75 5.36
N ARG A 35 -4.64 18.49 6.45
CA ARG A 35 -4.79 17.91 7.80
C ARG A 35 -6.00 16.98 7.90
N MET A 36 -7.11 17.37 7.27
CA MET A 36 -8.32 16.55 7.26
C MET A 36 -8.10 15.24 6.50
N LEU A 37 -7.40 15.31 5.36
CA LEU A 37 -7.09 14.13 4.56
C LEU A 37 -6.11 13.19 5.28
N SER A 38 -5.07 13.73 5.94
CA SER A 38 -4.16 12.93 6.77
C SER A 38 -4.91 12.24 7.92
N PHE A 39 -5.86 12.92 8.56
CA PHE A 39 -6.72 12.32 9.58
C PHE A 39 -7.56 11.17 9.00
N SER A 40 -8.21 11.37 7.85
CA SER A 40 -8.98 10.32 7.19
C SER A 40 -8.10 9.13 6.79
N ASP A 41 -6.89 9.35 6.27
CA ASP A 41 -5.95 8.28 5.90
C ASP A 41 -5.51 7.46 7.11
N ALA A 42 -5.15 8.13 8.20
CA ALA A 42 -4.81 7.48 9.46
C ALA A 42 -5.97 6.62 9.96
N LEU A 43 -7.17 7.18 10.06
CA LEU A 43 -8.35 6.44 10.52
C LEU A 43 -8.67 5.24 9.62
N LEU A 44 -8.62 5.40 8.31
CA LEU A 44 -8.91 4.31 7.36
C LEU A 44 -7.87 3.19 7.40
N SER A 45 -6.59 3.53 7.56
CA SER A 45 -5.52 2.53 7.73
C SER A 45 -5.69 1.73 9.02
N ILE A 46 -6.08 2.38 10.12
CA ILE A 46 -6.38 1.72 11.41
C ILE A 46 -7.53 0.74 11.21
N ILE A 47 -8.66 1.22 10.67
CA ILE A 47 -9.85 0.41 10.45
C ILE A 47 -9.57 -0.79 9.54
N ALA A 48 -8.80 -0.61 8.45
CA ALA A 48 -8.43 -1.72 7.58
C ALA A 48 -7.60 -2.77 8.32
N THR A 49 -6.66 -2.36 9.15
CA THR A 49 -5.69 -3.24 9.81
C THR A 49 -6.30 -4.00 10.99
N VAL A 50 -7.17 -3.37 11.81
CA VAL A 50 -7.79 -4.04 12.97
C VAL A 50 -8.74 -5.17 12.60
N MET A 51 -9.13 -5.30 11.32
CA MET A 51 -9.90 -6.45 10.82
C MET A 51 -9.15 -7.78 10.96
N ILE A 52 -7.85 -7.76 11.25
CA ILE A 52 -7.09 -8.98 11.54
C ILE A 52 -7.44 -9.56 12.91
N LEU A 53 -7.96 -8.76 13.86
CA LEU A 53 -8.19 -9.18 15.25
C LEU A 53 -9.13 -10.40 15.39
N PRO A 54 -10.27 -10.49 14.68
CA PRO A 54 -11.11 -11.68 14.73
C PRO A 54 -10.41 -12.95 14.20
N VAL A 55 -9.37 -12.80 13.37
CA VAL A 55 -8.56 -13.91 12.86
C VAL A 55 -7.53 -14.34 13.90
N THR A 56 -6.84 -13.39 14.55
CA THR A 56 -5.86 -13.67 15.60
C THR A 56 -6.49 -14.29 16.85
N HIS A 57 -7.71 -13.89 17.22
CA HIS A 57 -8.42 -14.45 18.38
C HIS A 57 -9.09 -15.81 18.11
N THR A 58 -8.70 -16.50 17.04
CA THR A 58 -9.25 -17.83 16.75
C THR A 58 -8.55 -18.86 17.63
N GLU A 59 -9.12 -19.15 18.80
CA GLU A 59 -8.63 -20.22 19.67
C GLU A 59 -8.91 -21.60 19.03
N ILE A 60 -7.85 -22.38 18.81
CA ILE A 60 -7.94 -23.78 18.38
C ILE A 60 -7.60 -24.63 19.60
N SER A 61 -8.60 -25.26 20.21
CA SER A 61 -8.37 -26.21 21.30
C SER A 61 -7.67 -27.47 20.77
N PRO A 62 -6.73 -28.07 21.52
CA PRO A 62 -5.97 -29.26 21.10
C PRO A 62 -6.84 -30.50 20.82
N GLU A 63 -8.07 -30.54 21.35
CA GLU A 63 -9.04 -31.60 21.05
C GLU A 63 -9.64 -31.50 19.62
N GLN A 64 -9.54 -30.33 18.98
CA GLN A 64 -10.12 -30.03 17.66
C GLN A 64 -9.05 -29.90 16.55
N GLU A 65 -7.77 -30.03 16.90
CA GLU A 65 -6.59 -29.81 16.06
C GLU A 65 -6.57 -30.69 14.78
N PHE A 66 -7.18 -31.88 14.83
CA PHE A 66 -7.24 -32.83 13.71
C PHE A 66 -8.44 -32.65 12.78
N ASP A 67 -9.34 -31.71 13.06
CA ASP A 67 -10.53 -31.55 12.24
C ASP A 67 -10.25 -30.64 11.03
N LYS A 68 -10.42 -31.19 9.82
CA LYS A 68 -10.36 -30.43 8.56
C LYS A 68 -11.32 -29.23 8.58
N SER A 69 -12.35 -29.27 9.43
CA SER A 69 -13.27 -28.16 9.67
C SER A 69 -12.56 -26.91 10.20
N VAL A 70 -11.58 -27.05 11.12
CA VAL A 70 -10.87 -25.94 11.76
C VAL A 70 -9.93 -25.25 10.78
N GLN A 71 -9.16 -26.02 10.01
CA GLN A 71 -8.31 -25.45 8.94
C GLN A 71 -9.13 -24.68 7.91
N ARG A 72 -10.30 -25.22 7.52
CA ARG A 72 -11.23 -24.54 6.60
C ARG A 72 -11.82 -23.28 7.22
N LEU A 73 -12.11 -23.28 8.51
CA LEU A 73 -12.59 -22.11 9.25
C LEU A 73 -11.53 -21.00 9.28
N LEU A 74 -10.28 -21.31 9.62
CA LEU A 74 -9.18 -20.35 9.63
C LEU A 74 -8.94 -19.76 8.23
N ALA A 75 -8.92 -20.60 7.19
CA ALA A 75 -8.79 -20.14 5.81
C ALA A 75 -9.95 -19.22 5.40
N THR A 76 -11.18 -19.52 5.85
CA THR A 76 -12.36 -18.69 5.61
C THR A 76 -12.21 -17.33 6.32
N ARG A 77 -11.77 -17.31 7.58
CA ARG A 77 -11.51 -16.06 8.33
C ARG A 77 -10.44 -15.20 7.67
N ILE A 78 -9.34 -15.80 7.21
CA ILE A 78 -8.28 -15.09 6.47
C ILE A 78 -8.81 -14.51 5.16
N ALA A 79 -9.58 -15.28 4.38
CA ALA A 79 -10.18 -14.80 3.13
C ALA A 79 -11.14 -13.63 3.37
N VAL A 80 -11.91 -13.70 4.45
CA VAL A 80 -12.88 -12.70 4.87
C VAL A 80 -12.18 -11.42 5.38
N TYR A 81 -11.05 -11.55 6.08
CA TYR A 81 -10.14 -10.45 6.40
C TYR A 81 -9.59 -9.77 5.12
N LEU A 82 -9.02 -10.54 4.19
CA LEU A 82 -8.48 -9.98 2.94
C LEU A 82 -9.56 -9.23 2.16
N MET A 83 -10.74 -9.81 2.05
CA MET A 83 -11.88 -9.19 1.37
C MET A 83 -12.26 -7.85 2.02
N THR A 84 -12.33 -7.77 3.35
CA THR A 84 -12.71 -6.52 4.03
C THR A 84 -11.62 -5.47 4.00
N PHE A 85 -10.34 -5.84 4.15
CA PHE A 85 -9.22 -4.94 3.93
C PHE A 85 -9.30 -4.29 2.54
N LEU A 86 -9.58 -5.10 1.50
CA LEU A 86 -9.72 -4.61 0.13
C LEU A 86 -10.93 -3.70 -0.05
N ILE A 87 -12.07 -3.99 0.58
CA ILE A 87 -13.26 -3.11 0.53
C ILE A 87 -12.97 -1.75 1.17
N VAL A 88 -12.34 -1.73 2.35
CA VAL A 88 -11.94 -0.48 3.02
C VAL A 88 -10.96 0.30 2.14
N THR A 89 -10.01 -0.38 1.50
CA THR A 89 -9.05 0.28 0.60
C THR A 89 -9.72 0.82 -0.67
N VAL A 90 -10.74 0.14 -1.22
CA VAL A 90 -11.55 0.67 -2.33
C VAL A 90 -12.32 1.92 -1.89
N ALA A 91 -12.90 1.92 -0.69
CA ALA A 91 -13.57 3.10 -0.13
C ALA A 91 -12.60 4.27 0.09
N TRP A 92 -11.39 3.99 0.60
CA TRP A 92 -10.31 4.97 0.72
C TRP A 92 -9.88 5.51 -0.66
N ALA A 93 -9.73 4.65 -1.67
CA ALA A 93 -9.40 5.09 -3.03
C ALA A 93 -10.52 5.97 -3.61
N ALA A 94 -11.79 5.64 -3.39
CA ALA A 94 -12.91 6.50 -3.78
C ALA A 94 -12.87 7.86 -3.05
N HIS A 95 -12.56 7.85 -1.76
CA HIS A 95 -12.40 9.05 -0.94
C HIS A 95 -11.22 9.93 -1.41
N THR A 96 -10.06 9.35 -1.74
CA THR A 96 -8.92 10.10 -2.30
C THR A 96 -9.30 10.81 -3.60
N ARG A 97 -10.02 10.11 -4.50
CA ARG A 97 -10.51 10.69 -5.77
C ARG A 97 -11.51 11.80 -5.56
N LEU A 98 -12.44 11.61 -4.63
CA LEU A 98 -13.41 12.63 -4.26
C LEU A 98 -12.70 13.92 -3.84
N PHE A 99 -11.72 13.83 -2.96
CA PHE A 99 -11.03 15.03 -2.45
C PHE A 99 -9.99 15.63 -3.40
N GLN A 100 -9.52 14.88 -4.41
CA GLN A 100 -8.80 15.47 -5.54
C GLN A 100 -9.69 16.40 -6.37
N VAL A 101 -11.00 16.10 -6.47
CA VAL A 101 -11.99 16.97 -7.11
C VAL A 101 -12.38 18.14 -6.22
N VAL A 102 -12.60 17.87 -4.92
CA VAL A 102 -13.10 18.85 -3.94
C VAL A 102 -12.06 19.92 -3.60
N GLY A 103 -10.76 19.76 -3.82
CA GLY A 103 -9.77 20.86 -3.76
C GLY A 103 -9.65 21.59 -2.41
N LYS A 104 -10.57 22.52 -2.15
CA LYS A 104 -10.72 23.35 -0.94
C LYS A 104 -11.80 22.79 -0.01
N ILE A 105 -11.73 23.13 1.29
CA ILE A 105 -12.67 22.62 2.31
C ILE A 105 -13.27 23.77 3.11
N ASP A 106 -14.56 23.62 3.43
CA ASP A 106 -15.30 24.42 4.40
C ASP A 106 -15.75 23.55 5.59
N ASP A 107 -16.35 24.17 6.62
CA ASP A 107 -16.78 23.47 7.84
C ASP A 107 -17.85 22.41 7.55
N THR A 108 -18.74 22.66 6.59
CA THR A 108 -19.79 21.70 6.20
C THR A 108 -19.19 20.45 5.56
N LEU A 109 -18.25 20.59 4.63
CA LEU A 109 -17.52 19.47 4.03
C LEU A 109 -16.70 18.71 5.08
N ALA A 110 -16.10 19.42 6.04
CA ALA A 110 -15.38 18.78 7.14
C ALA A 110 -16.31 17.92 8.01
N LEU A 111 -17.51 18.41 8.35
CA LEU A 111 -18.53 17.66 9.09
C LEU A 111 -19.08 16.47 8.29
N LEU A 112 -19.31 16.64 6.99
CA LEU A 112 -19.72 15.53 6.11
C LEU A 112 -18.61 14.47 5.99
N ASN A 113 -17.35 14.89 5.90
CA ASN A 113 -16.21 13.96 5.97
C ASN A 113 -16.17 13.23 7.30
N LEU A 114 -16.39 13.93 8.43
CA LEU A 114 -16.43 13.30 9.75
C LEU A 114 -17.58 12.29 9.87
N ALA A 115 -18.76 12.60 9.34
CA ALA A 115 -19.88 11.67 9.27
C ALA A 115 -19.56 10.44 8.40
N CYS A 116 -18.84 10.64 7.28
CA CYS A 116 -18.33 9.55 6.46
C CYS A 116 -17.35 8.67 7.25
N MET A 117 -16.38 9.28 7.96
CA MET A 117 -15.43 8.55 8.80
C MET A 117 -16.12 7.77 9.91
N MET A 118 -17.07 8.38 10.62
CA MET A 118 -17.87 7.72 11.66
C MET A 118 -18.58 6.47 11.13
N THR A 119 -19.15 6.56 9.92
CA THR A 119 -19.82 5.41 9.30
C THR A 119 -18.83 4.30 8.93
N ILE A 120 -17.63 4.66 8.43
CA ILE A 120 -16.56 3.71 8.12
C ILE A 120 -16.03 3.02 9.39
N THR A 121 -15.91 3.74 10.51
CA THR A 121 -15.47 3.15 11.78
C THR A 121 -16.41 2.10 12.36
N PHE A 122 -17.64 1.99 11.83
CA PHE A 122 -18.60 0.95 12.24
C PHE A 122 -18.45 -0.35 11.43
N LEU A 123 -17.70 -0.35 10.31
CA LEU A 123 -17.42 -1.55 9.53
C LEU A 123 -16.80 -2.71 10.35
N PRO A 124 -15.80 -2.50 11.24
CA PRO A 124 -15.21 -3.59 12.03
C PRO A 124 -16.22 -4.33 12.90
N PHE A 125 -17.18 -3.61 13.47
CA PHE A 125 -18.25 -4.21 14.25
C PHE A 125 -19.14 -5.10 13.38
N THR A 126 -19.60 -4.59 12.22
CA THR A 126 -20.43 -5.38 11.30
C THR A 126 -19.69 -6.60 10.76
N PHE A 127 -18.37 -6.48 10.56
CA PHE A 127 -17.50 -7.56 10.16
C PHE A 127 -17.35 -8.64 11.24
N SER A 128 -17.10 -8.23 12.48
CA SER A 128 -17.05 -9.15 13.62
C SER A 128 -18.36 -9.94 13.72
N LEU A 129 -19.51 -9.28 13.55
CA LEU A 129 -20.81 -9.95 13.57
C LEU A 129 -20.96 -10.96 12.42
N MET A 130 -20.48 -10.62 11.23
CA MET A 130 -20.49 -11.49 10.04
C MET A 130 -19.59 -12.72 10.21
N VAL A 131 -18.44 -12.59 10.88
CA VAL A 131 -17.50 -13.71 11.14
C VAL A 131 -17.99 -14.61 12.28
N THR A 132 -18.57 -14.03 13.34
CA THR A 132 -19.07 -14.80 14.49
C THR A 132 -20.35 -15.57 14.15
N PHE A 133 -21.24 -14.99 13.32
CA PHE A 133 -22.51 -15.60 12.93
C PHE A 133 -22.66 -15.70 11.40
N PRO A 134 -21.85 -16.53 10.73
CA PRO A 134 -21.81 -16.57 9.26
C PRO A 134 -23.12 -17.08 8.64
N GLU A 135 -23.87 -17.91 9.38
CA GLU A 135 -25.17 -18.46 8.95
C GLU A 135 -26.33 -17.45 9.13
N VAL A 136 -26.12 -16.38 9.91
CA VAL A 136 -27.15 -15.38 10.18
C VAL A 136 -26.99 -14.21 9.21
N PRO A 137 -28.01 -13.88 8.39
CA PRO A 137 -27.88 -12.87 7.34
C PRO A 137 -27.71 -11.44 7.86
N LEU A 138 -27.96 -11.21 9.16
CA LEU A 138 -27.89 -9.90 9.80
C LEU A 138 -26.52 -9.24 9.67
N GLY A 139 -25.42 -10.00 9.80
CA GLY A 139 -24.06 -9.45 9.69
C GLY A 139 -23.80 -8.86 8.30
N ILE A 140 -24.14 -9.61 7.26
CA ILE A 140 -23.98 -9.19 5.86
C ILE A 140 -24.90 -8.02 5.53
N PHE A 141 -26.15 -8.07 6.00
CA PHE A 141 -27.12 -6.99 5.83
C PHE A 141 -26.61 -5.67 6.42
N LEU A 142 -26.17 -5.68 7.69
CA LEU A 142 -25.64 -4.48 8.36
C LEU A 142 -24.37 -3.97 7.68
N PHE A 143 -23.48 -4.85 7.26
CA PHE A 143 -22.29 -4.47 6.49
C PHE A 143 -22.66 -3.73 5.19
N CYS A 144 -23.61 -4.28 4.43
CA CYS A 144 -24.09 -3.65 3.19
C CYS A 144 -24.75 -2.29 3.46
N MET A 145 -25.55 -2.17 4.52
CA MET A 145 -26.17 -0.90 4.92
C MET A 145 -25.13 0.16 5.29
N CYS A 146 -24.03 -0.22 5.94
CA CYS A 146 -22.92 0.69 6.22
C CYS A 146 -22.27 1.20 4.93
N VAL A 147 -21.99 0.31 3.97
CA VAL A 147 -21.41 0.71 2.67
C VAL A 147 -22.36 1.63 1.90
N ILE A 148 -23.68 1.38 1.96
CA ILE A 148 -24.68 2.25 1.35
C ILE A 148 -24.68 3.64 2.01
N ALA A 149 -24.64 3.70 3.34
CA ALA A 149 -24.57 4.95 4.09
C ALA A 149 -23.29 5.74 3.76
N ILE A 150 -22.13 5.08 3.67
CA ILE A 150 -20.87 5.69 3.22
C ILE A 150 -21.04 6.31 1.82
N GLY A 151 -21.61 5.54 0.88
CA GLY A 151 -21.89 6.01 -0.47
C GLY A 151 -22.83 7.20 -0.52
N ALA A 152 -23.87 7.21 0.31
CA ALA A 152 -24.82 8.31 0.41
C ALA A 152 -24.16 9.60 0.93
N VAL A 153 -23.32 9.51 1.97
CA VAL A 153 -22.58 10.67 2.49
C VAL A 153 -21.57 11.17 1.46
N GLN A 154 -20.83 10.29 0.78
CA GLN A 154 -19.92 10.68 -0.30
C GLN A 154 -20.65 11.34 -1.48
N ALA A 155 -21.83 10.83 -1.85
CA ALA A 155 -22.68 11.44 -2.87
C ALA A 155 -23.15 12.84 -2.44
N LEU A 156 -23.49 13.03 -1.16
CA LEU A 156 -23.86 14.34 -0.62
C LEU A 156 -22.69 15.33 -0.67
N ILE A 157 -21.46 14.88 -0.35
CA ILE A 157 -20.23 15.69 -0.51
C ILE A 157 -20.07 16.15 -1.96
N VAL A 158 -20.25 15.25 -2.93
CA VAL A 158 -20.19 15.61 -4.36
C VAL A 158 -21.26 16.65 -4.69
N LEU A 159 -22.51 16.41 -4.31
CA LEU A 159 -23.61 17.32 -4.62
C LEU A 159 -23.37 18.72 -4.03
N TYR A 160 -22.85 18.79 -2.80
CA TYR A 160 -22.49 20.02 -2.12
C TYR A 160 -21.34 20.75 -2.83
N ALA A 161 -20.23 20.05 -3.10
CA ALA A 161 -19.07 20.64 -3.76
C ALA A 161 -19.38 21.15 -5.17
N PHE A 162 -20.25 20.47 -5.92
CA PHE A 162 -20.70 20.95 -7.24
C PHE A 162 -21.76 22.05 -7.17
N HIS A 163 -22.44 22.23 -6.03
CA HIS A 163 -23.34 23.36 -5.80
C HIS A 163 -22.55 24.66 -5.56
N PHE A 164 -21.38 24.57 -4.93
CA PHE A 164 -20.49 25.69 -4.62
C PHE A 164 -19.17 25.62 -5.42
N PRO A 165 -19.10 26.23 -6.63
CA PRO A 165 -17.97 26.04 -7.55
C PRO A 165 -16.60 26.46 -7.00
N HIS A 166 -16.56 27.42 -6.06
CA HIS A 166 -15.31 27.91 -5.45
C HIS A 166 -14.60 26.87 -4.59
N LEU A 167 -15.30 25.80 -4.19
CA LEU A 167 -14.68 24.69 -3.44
C LEU A 167 -13.88 23.80 -4.38
N LEU A 168 -14.37 23.57 -5.61
CA LEU A 168 -13.78 22.64 -6.57
C LEU A 168 -12.33 22.98 -6.94
N SER A 169 -11.58 21.98 -7.40
CA SER A 169 -10.24 22.21 -7.91
C SER A 169 -10.24 23.23 -9.07
N PRO A 170 -9.21 24.10 -9.18
CA PRO A 170 -9.18 25.18 -10.18
C PRO A 170 -9.32 24.70 -11.63
N GLN A 171 -8.90 23.44 -11.89
CA GLN A 171 -9.01 22.79 -13.20
C GLN A 171 -10.46 22.47 -13.55
N ILE A 172 -11.25 22.01 -12.58
CA ILE A 172 -12.65 21.62 -12.78
C ILE A 172 -13.57 22.84 -12.71
N GLU A 173 -13.26 23.81 -11.85
CA GLU A 173 -13.99 25.07 -11.72
C GLU A 173 -14.06 25.82 -13.07
N ARG A 174 -12.93 25.91 -13.78
CA ARG A 174 -12.81 26.60 -15.09
C ARG A 174 -13.37 25.81 -16.27
N SER A 175 -13.79 24.56 -16.06
CA SER A 175 -14.25 23.70 -17.15
C SER A 175 -15.69 24.04 -17.62
N ALA A 176 -15.92 24.00 -18.93
CA ALA A 176 -17.25 24.27 -19.51
C ALA A 176 -18.27 23.14 -19.25
N HIS A 177 -17.81 21.93 -18.89
CA HIS A 177 -18.63 20.71 -18.80
C HIS A 177 -18.84 20.20 -17.36
N ARG A 178 -18.98 21.08 -16.38
CA ARG A 178 -19.17 20.75 -14.95
C ARG A 178 -20.27 19.70 -14.67
N GLY A 179 -21.40 19.77 -15.39
CA GLY A 179 -22.50 18.82 -15.26
C GLY A 179 -22.11 17.38 -15.62
N LEU A 180 -21.25 17.21 -16.63
CA LEU A 180 -20.76 15.90 -17.04
C LEU A 180 -19.79 15.31 -16.00
N TYR A 181 -18.91 16.16 -15.44
CA TYR A 181 -18.03 15.76 -14.33
C TYR A 181 -18.83 15.30 -13.12
N ARG A 182 -19.85 16.07 -12.72
CA ARG A 182 -20.76 15.71 -11.63
C ARG A 182 -21.39 14.33 -11.85
N GLN A 183 -21.95 14.08 -13.04
CA GLN A 183 -22.58 12.79 -13.35
C GLN A 183 -21.59 11.63 -13.32
N ARG A 184 -20.37 11.81 -13.83
CA ARG A 184 -19.32 10.77 -13.81
C ARG A 184 -18.84 10.46 -12.40
N VAL A 185 -18.52 11.48 -11.60
CA VAL A 185 -18.07 11.31 -10.21
C VAL A 185 -19.14 10.62 -9.38
N LEU A 186 -20.39 11.07 -9.50
CA LEU A 186 -21.53 10.48 -8.81
C LEU A 186 -21.74 9.02 -9.25
N GLY A 187 -21.63 8.72 -10.55
CA GLY A 187 -21.73 7.35 -11.06
C GLY A 187 -20.68 6.41 -10.50
N ILE A 188 -19.43 6.87 -10.33
CA ILE A 188 -18.36 6.06 -9.73
C ILE A 188 -18.65 5.76 -8.26
N ILE A 189 -19.04 6.78 -7.49
CA ILE A 189 -19.31 6.65 -6.05
C ILE A 189 -20.55 5.80 -5.77
N VAL A 190 -21.62 5.93 -6.56
CA VAL A 190 -22.89 5.21 -6.35
C VAL A 190 -22.83 3.74 -6.80
N ARG A 191 -21.89 3.36 -7.68
CA ARG A 191 -21.79 2.00 -8.24
C ARG A 191 -21.56 0.92 -7.18
N GLY A 192 -20.65 1.15 -6.23
CA GLY A 192 -20.37 0.21 -5.13
C GLY A 192 -21.59 0.03 -4.21
N PRO A 193 -22.15 1.12 -3.65
CA PRO A 193 -23.41 1.12 -2.90
C PRO A 193 -24.58 0.43 -3.61
N ALA A 194 -24.73 0.61 -4.92
CA ALA A 194 -25.79 -0.07 -5.68
C ALA A 194 -25.62 -1.59 -5.70
N LEU A 195 -24.38 -2.08 -5.81
CA LEU A 195 -24.09 -3.52 -5.70
C LEU A 195 -24.28 -4.04 -4.28
N CYS A 196 -23.92 -3.25 -3.26
CA CYS A 196 -24.19 -3.59 -1.86
C CYS A 196 -25.69 -3.58 -1.54
N LEU A 197 -26.49 -2.72 -2.18
CA LEU A 197 -27.94 -2.74 -2.05
C LEU A 197 -28.53 -4.03 -2.63
N ALA A 198 -28.05 -4.46 -3.80
CA ALA A 198 -28.40 -5.76 -4.34
C ALA A 198 -27.96 -6.90 -3.39
N ALA A 199 -26.74 -6.84 -2.88
CA ALA A 199 -26.20 -7.83 -1.93
C ALA A 199 -27.01 -7.91 -0.63
N ALA A 200 -27.46 -6.77 -0.09
CA ALA A 200 -28.35 -6.70 1.07
C ALA A 200 -29.69 -7.38 0.78
N GLY A 201 -30.29 -7.13 -0.39
CA GLY A 201 -31.51 -7.80 -0.82
C GLY A 201 -31.34 -9.32 -0.91
N PHE A 202 -30.26 -9.79 -1.55
CA PHE A 202 -29.96 -11.22 -1.66
C PHE A 202 -29.56 -11.87 -0.34
N SER A 203 -29.04 -11.12 0.63
CA SER A 203 -28.62 -11.68 1.94
C SER A 203 -29.76 -12.41 2.66
N LEU A 204 -31.00 -11.95 2.49
CA LEU A 204 -32.18 -12.54 3.14
C LEU A 204 -32.66 -13.84 2.49
N PHE A 205 -32.26 -14.11 1.24
CA PHE A 205 -32.75 -15.26 0.47
C PHE A 205 -31.64 -16.28 0.16
N PHE A 206 -30.43 -15.80 -0.15
CA PHE A 206 -29.31 -16.62 -0.60
C PHE A 206 -27.96 -15.93 -0.27
N TYR A 207 -27.44 -16.19 0.92
CA TYR A 207 -26.20 -15.57 1.42
C TYR A 207 -24.96 -15.78 0.53
N PRO A 208 -24.75 -16.91 -0.19
CA PRO A 208 -23.57 -17.06 -1.04
C PRO A 208 -23.53 -16.05 -2.19
N ALA A 209 -24.68 -15.67 -2.77
CA ALA A 209 -24.71 -14.62 -3.79
C ALA A 209 -24.35 -13.24 -3.23
N SER A 210 -24.65 -12.97 -1.96
CA SER A 210 -24.29 -11.72 -1.31
C SER A 210 -22.77 -11.55 -1.23
N TYR A 211 -22.04 -12.62 -0.85
CA TYR A 211 -20.58 -12.62 -0.87
C TYR A 211 -20.00 -12.46 -2.28
N LEU A 212 -20.60 -13.09 -3.30
CA LEU A 212 -20.16 -12.92 -4.69
C LEU A 212 -20.36 -11.47 -5.16
N LEU A 213 -21.49 -10.84 -4.85
CA LEU A 213 -21.75 -9.44 -5.18
C LEU A 213 -20.77 -8.50 -4.46
N MET A 214 -20.41 -8.80 -3.22
CA MET A 214 -19.43 -8.03 -2.47
C MET A 214 -18.00 -8.19 -3.04
N ALA A 215 -17.62 -9.40 -3.45
CA ALA A 215 -16.38 -9.63 -4.19
C ALA A 215 -16.36 -8.87 -5.53
N MET A 216 -17.51 -8.74 -6.20
CA MET A 216 -17.61 -7.92 -7.41
C MET A 216 -17.34 -6.44 -7.16
N VAL A 217 -17.65 -5.88 -5.99
CA VAL A 217 -17.29 -4.48 -5.65
C VAL A 217 -15.77 -4.27 -5.75
N ILE A 218 -14.98 -5.27 -5.34
CA ILE A 218 -13.52 -5.25 -5.39
C ILE A 218 -13.03 -5.40 -6.83
N VAL A 219 -13.58 -6.36 -7.58
CA VAL A 219 -13.08 -6.78 -8.90
C VAL A 219 -13.49 -5.82 -10.03
N LEU A 220 -14.65 -5.20 -9.93
CA LEU A 220 -15.27 -4.43 -11.00
C LEU A 220 -14.47 -3.18 -11.46
N PRO A 221 -13.84 -2.39 -10.57
CA PRO A 221 -12.93 -1.33 -10.98
C PRO A 221 -11.74 -1.84 -11.79
N HIS A 222 -11.27 -3.07 -11.55
CA HIS A 222 -10.14 -3.66 -12.26
C HIS A 222 -10.57 -4.29 -13.59
N VAL A 223 -11.69 -5.02 -13.63
CA VAL A 223 -12.21 -5.65 -14.85
C VAL A 223 -12.66 -4.61 -15.87
N SER A 224 -13.32 -3.54 -15.44
CA SER A 224 -13.70 -2.45 -16.35
C SER A 224 -12.49 -1.79 -17.01
N LYS A 225 -11.36 -1.69 -16.29
CA LYS A 225 -10.08 -1.20 -16.83
C LYS A 225 -9.44 -2.19 -17.79
N ALA A 226 -9.35 -3.48 -17.43
CA ALA A 226 -8.80 -4.52 -18.29
C ALA A 226 -9.60 -4.65 -19.61
N ALA A 227 -10.93 -4.57 -19.53
CA ALA A 227 -11.80 -4.57 -20.71
C ALA A 227 -11.60 -3.32 -21.59
N GLY A 228 -11.37 -2.15 -20.99
CA GLY A 228 -11.04 -0.92 -21.71
C GLY A 228 -9.70 -1.01 -22.43
N TRP A 229 -8.68 -1.53 -21.74
CA TRP A 229 -7.35 -1.77 -22.31
C TRP A 229 -7.37 -2.81 -23.44
N CYS A 230 -8.03 -3.96 -23.25
CA CYS A 230 -8.21 -4.96 -24.31
C CYS A 230 -8.96 -4.39 -25.51
N ARG A 231 -10.01 -3.58 -25.28
CA ARG A 231 -10.75 -2.92 -26.36
C ARG A 231 -9.87 -1.94 -27.13
N ALA A 232 -9.03 -1.17 -26.44
CA ALA A 232 -8.09 -0.25 -27.08
C ALA A 232 -7.04 -0.99 -27.92
N GLN A 233 -6.56 -2.15 -27.46
CA GLN A 233 -5.66 -3.00 -28.26
C GLN A 233 -6.36 -3.66 -29.46
N LEU A 234 -7.60 -4.13 -29.31
CA LEU A 234 -8.34 -4.85 -30.36
C LEU A 234 -8.88 -3.92 -31.46
N VAL A 235 -9.26 -2.69 -31.14
CA VAL A 235 -9.93 -1.77 -32.09
C VAL A 235 -8.93 -0.83 -32.80
N GLY A 236 -7.64 -0.88 -32.44
CA GLY A 236 -6.63 0.08 -32.92
C GLY A 236 -6.83 1.48 -32.31
N PRO A 237 -5.83 2.36 -32.35
CA PRO A 237 -5.96 3.74 -31.88
C PRO A 237 -6.98 4.47 -32.78
N ARG A 238 -8.22 4.54 -32.33
CA ARG A 238 -9.28 5.30 -33.00
C ARG A 238 -9.02 6.77 -32.73
N GLU A 239 -8.73 7.55 -33.78
CA GLU A 239 -8.73 9.01 -33.67
C GLU A 239 -10.07 9.43 -33.05
N PRO A 240 -10.06 10.22 -31.95
CA PRO A 240 -11.29 10.71 -31.36
C PRO A 240 -12.05 11.53 -32.42
N PRO A 241 -13.38 11.36 -32.57
CA PRO A 241 -14.13 12.06 -33.61
C PRO A 241 -13.91 13.58 -33.52
N ALA A 242 -13.85 14.28 -34.65
CA ALA A 242 -13.52 15.72 -34.76
C ALA A 242 -14.45 16.69 -33.96
N HIS A 243 -15.47 16.17 -33.27
CA HIS A 243 -16.35 16.89 -32.34
C HIS A 243 -16.47 16.25 -30.95
N SER A 244 -15.69 15.21 -30.63
CA SER A 244 -15.34 14.98 -29.23
C SER A 244 -14.28 16.03 -28.91
N VAL A 245 -14.77 17.15 -28.37
CA VAL A 245 -14.05 18.03 -27.43
C VAL A 245 -12.98 17.21 -26.72
N GLU A 246 -11.83 17.80 -26.40
CA GLU A 246 -10.90 17.27 -25.39
C GLU A 246 -11.67 17.09 -24.06
N VAL A 247 -12.48 16.05 -24.01
CA VAL A 247 -13.17 15.54 -22.86
C VAL A 247 -12.03 14.92 -22.11
N PHE A 248 -11.36 15.72 -21.28
CA PHE A 248 -10.50 15.25 -20.23
C PHE A 248 -11.26 14.07 -19.62
N THR A 249 -10.79 12.87 -19.93
CA THR A 249 -11.32 11.67 -19.31
C THR A 249 -11.16 11.95 -17.84
N PHE A 250 -12.22 11.70 -17.07
CA PHE A 250 -12.04 11.52 -15.64
C PHE A 250 -11.22 10.25 -15.55
N ASP A 251 -9.90 10.41 -15.71
CA ASP A 251 -9.08 9.36 -16.26
C ASP A 251 -8.92 8.37 -15.14
N LEU A 252 -9.44 7.17 -15.34
CA LEU A 252 -9.13 6.03 -14.49
C LEU A 252 -7.61 5.77 -14.40
N HIS A 253 -6.81 6.48 -15.22
CA HIS A 253 -5.36 6.56 -15.28
C HIS A 253 -4.71 7.68 -14.45
N GLU A 254 -5.46 8.62 -13.87
CA GLU A 254 -4.86 9.67 -13.06
C GLU A 254 -4.07 9.02 -11.90
N PRO A 255 -2.84 9.44 -11.60
CA PRO A 255 -2.07 8.83 -10.52
C PRO A 255 -2.80 9.03 -9.18
N LEU A 256 -2.64 8.06 -8.26
CA LEU A 256 -3.05 8.29 -6.87
C LEU A 256 -2.10 9.35 -6.28
N SER A 257 -2.61 10.17 -5.36
CA SER A 257 -1.72 11.06 -4.62
C SER A 257 -0.71 10.22 -3.84
N LYS A 258 0.57 10.46 -4.10
CA LYS A 258 1.69 9.77 -3.45
C LYS A 258 1.62 9.91 -1.93
N GLU A 259 1.40 11.12 -1.44
CA GLU A 259 1.30 11.44 0.00
C GLU A 259 0.21 10.63 0.68
N ARG A 260 -0.95 10.48 0.03
CA ARG A 260 -2.08 9.71 0.56
C ARG A 260 -1.72 8.22 0.66
N VAL A 261 -1.04 7.68 -0.36
CA VAL A 261 -0.57 6.28 -0.37
C VAL A 261 0.46 6.06 0.74
N GLU A 262 1.41 6.98 0.92
CA GLU A 262 2.42 6.93 1.98
C GLU A 262 1.76 6.99 3.37
N ALA A 263 0.85 7.93 3.61
CA ALA A 263 0.15 8.07 4.89
C ALA A 263 -0.69 6.82 5.25
N PHE A 264 -1.39 6.25 4.27
CA PHE A 264 -2.14 5.01 4.49
C PHE A 264 -1.21 3.83 4.78
N SER A 265 -0.10 3.69 4.03
CA SER A 265 0.92 2.68 4.28
C SER A 265 1.53 2.79 5.68
N ASP A 266 1.96 3.99 6.08
CA ASP A 266 2.57 4.26 7.38
C ASP A 266 1.61 3.89 8.52
N GLY A 267 0.32 4.21 8.39
CA GLY A 267 -0.68 3.84 9.37
C GLY A 267 -0.88 2.33 9.52
N VAL A 268 -0.85 1.56 8.42
CA VAL A 268 -0.91 0.09 8.48
C VAL A 268 0.30 -0.47 9.22
N TYR A 269 1.52 -0.03 8.87
CA TYR A 269 2.75 -0.48 9.55
C TYR A 269 2.75 -0.14 11.04
N ALA A 270 2.30 1.06 11.41
CA ALA A 270 2.21 1.50 12.79
C ALA A 270 1.24 0.64 13.60
N ILE A 271 0.06 0.33 13.06
CA ILE A 271 -0.91 -0.52 13.76
C ILE A 271 -0.41 -1.96 13.87
N VAL A 272 0.21 -2.51 12.83
CA VAL A 272 0.84 -3.84 12.93
C VAL A 272 1.86 -3.87 14.06
N ALA A 273 2.77 -2.89 14.13
CA ALA A 273 3.74 -2.81 15.22
C ALA A 273 3.09 -2.65 16.61
N THR A 274 1.97 -1.93 16.68
CA THR A 274 1.20 -1.73 17.93
C THR A 274 0.52 -3.02 18.38
N LEU A 275 -0.06 -3.79 17.44
CA LEU A 275 -0.66 -5.09 17.74
C LEU A 275 0.37 -6.08 18.30
N LEU A 276 1.60 -6.07 17.77
CA LEU A 276 2.68 -6.93 18.26
C LEU A 276 3.06 -6.65 19.72
N ILE A 277 3.11 -5.37 20.14
CA ILE A 277 3.45 -5.05 21.52
C ILE A 277 2.27 -5.26 22.47
N LEU A 278 1.02 -5.03 22.01
CA LEU A 278 -0.16 -5.31 22.81
C LEU A 278 -0.28 -6.80 23.16
N ASP A 279 0.03 -7.69 22.20
CA ASP A 279 0.07 -9.14 22.43
C ASP A 279 1.05 -9.51 23.57
N ILE A 280 2.27 -8.96 23.56
CA ILE A 280 3.25 -9.12 24.66
C ILE A 280 2.72 -8.56 25.99
N CYS A 281 2.08 -7.39 25.95
CA CYS A 281 1.57 -6.74 27.15
C CYS A 281 0.41 -7.51 27.79
N GLU A 282 -0.39 -8.24 27.01
CA GLU A 282 -1.47 -9.08 27.52
C GLU A 282 -0.95 -10.44 28.03
N ASP A 283 -0.07 -11.12 27.27
CA ASP A 283 0.33 -12.50 27.57
C ASP A 283 1.50 -12.63 28.56
N ASN A 284 2.44 -11.68 28.60
CA ASN A 284 3.71 -11.83 29.33
C ASN A 284 3.78 -11.06 30.65
N VAL A 285 2.72 -10.37 31.05
CA VAL A 285 2.64 -9.71 32.36
C VAL A 285 2.15 -10.73 33.40
N PRO A 286 3.01 -11.19 34.33
CA PRO A 286 2.63 -12.26 35.25
C PRO A 286 1.69 -11.75 36.35
N ASP A 287 0.70 -12.56 36.70
CA ASP A 287 -0.18 -12.28 37.83
C ASP A 287 0.59 -12.32 39.15
N ALA A 288 0.26 -11.39 40.07
CA ALA A 288 0.91 -11.32 41.38
C ALA A 288 0.76 -12.62 42.21
N LYS A 289 -0.33 -13.36 41.99
CA LYS A 289 -0.56 -14.68 42.61
C LYS A 289 0.41 -15.72 42.05
N ASP A 290 0.56 -15.77 40.73
CA ASP A 290 1.45 -16.70 40.04
C ASP A 290 2.91 -16.46 40.42
N VAL A 291 3.34 -15.20 40.51
CA VAL A 291 4.70 -14.86 40.98
C VAL A 291 4.94 -15.38 42.41
N LYS A 292 3.93 -15.25 43.28
CA LYS A 292 4.04 -15.69 44.67
C LYS A 292 4.03 -17.22 44.80
N GLU A 293 3.16 -17.89 44.06
CA GLU A 293 2.95 -19.34 44.16
C GLU A 293 4.01 -20.14 43.39
N LYS A 294 4.30 -19.78 42.14
CA LYS A 294 5.21 -20.53 41.26
C LYS A 294 6.68 -20.12 41.45
N PHE A 295 6.94 -18.84 41.71
CA PHE A 295 8.30 -18.27 41.75
C PHE A 295 8.73 -17.78 43.14
N GLN A 296 8.00 -18.16 44.20
CA GLN A 296 8.31 -17.79 45.59
C GLN A 296 8.41 -16.27 45.81
N GLY A 297 7.68 -15.47 45.03
CA GLY A 297 7.74 -14.01 45.08
C GLY A 297 8.87 -13.37 44.26
N SER A 298 9.68 -14.15 43.53
CA SER A 298 10.75 -13.64 42.68
C SER A 298 10.23 -13.26 41.29
N LEU A 299 10.03 -11.96 41.07
CA LEU A 299 9.66 -11.42 39.75
C LEU A 299 10.75 -11.67 38.69
N VAL A 300 12.03 -11.66 39.09
CA VAL A 300 13.15 -11.91 38.16
C VAL A 300 13.09 -13.32 37.58
N ALA A 301 12.73 -14.31 38.39
CA ALA A 301 12.57 -15.68 37.92
C ALA A 301 11.37 -15.81 36.95
N ALA A 302 10.24 -15.15 37.28
CA ALA A 302 9.06 -15.13 36.42
C ALA A 302 9.34 -14.46 35.06
N LEU A 303 10.05 -13.31 35.05
CA LEU A 303 10.44 -12.63 33.83
C LEU A 303 11.50 -13.40 33.03
N GLY A 304 12.33 -14.19 33.70
CA GLY A 304 13.31 -15.06 33.07
C GLY A 304 12.66 -16.10 32.13
N GLU A 305 11.50 -16.64 32.49
CA GLU A 305 10.76 -17.57 31.62
C GLU A 305 10.15 -16.87 30.39
N SER A 306 9.82 -15.58 30.49
CA SER A 306 9.28 -14.79 29.36
C SER A 306 10.37 -14.31 28.37
N GLY A 307 11.65 -14.54 28.66
CA GLY A 307 12.78 -14.08 27.82
C GLY A 307 12.66 -14.38 26.31
N PRO A 308 12.34 -15.63 25.89
CA PRO A 308 12.17 -15.97 24.48
C PRO A 308 11.05 -15.19 23.78
N HIS A 309 9.96 -14.86 24.48
CA HIS A 309 8.85 -14.07 23.93
C HIS A 309 9.30 -12.65 23.60
N PHE A 310 10.09 -12.02 24.48
CA PHE A 310 10.67 -10.70 24.19
C PHE A 310 11.59 -10.73 22.97
N LEU A 311 12.40 -11.78 22.80
CA LEU A 311 13.26 -11.93 21.62
C LEU A 311 12.44 -12.12 20.34
N ALA A 312 11.37 -12.90 20.39
CA ALA A 312 10.43 -13.07 19.28
C ALA A 312 9.77 -11.74 18.90
N TYR A 313 9.36 -10.94 19.88
CA TYR A 313 8.84 -9.59 19.67
C TYR A 313 9.85 -8.69 18.93
N PHE A 314 11.11 -8.62 19.38
CA PHE A 314 12.12 -7.80 18.71
C PHE A 314 12.38 -8.24 17.26
N GLY A 315 12.38 -9.55 16.99
CA GLY A 315 12.48 -10.09 15.64
C GLY A 315 11.30 -9.69 14.74
N SER A 316 10.08 -9.80 15.26
CA SER A 316 8.86 -9.38 14.55
C SER A 316 8.82 -7.89 14.29
N PHE A 317 9.15 -7.07 15.29
CA PHE A 317 9.23 -5.61 15.16
C PHE A 317 10.29 -5.21 14.12
N ALA A 318 11.46 -5.86 14.14
CA ALA A 318 12.49 -5.65 13.13
C ALA A 318 12.00 -6.01 11.72
N THR A 319 11.25 -7.11 11.57
CA THR A 319 10.66 -7.49 10.28
C THR A 319 9.69 -6.45 9.74
N VAL A 320 8.76 -5.98 10.58
CA VAL A 320 7.81 -4.92 10.21
C VAL A 320 8.55 -3.63 9.85
N GLY A 321 9.51 -3.21 10.68
CA GLY A 321 10.29 -1.99 10.46
C GLY A 321 11.16 -2.02 9.21
N LEU A 322 11.72 -3.18 8.86
CA LEU A 322 12.54 -3.32 7.65
C LEU A 322 11.70 -3.42 6.37
N LEU A 323 10.52 -4.04 6.44
CA LEU A 323 9.53 -3.97 5.35
C LEU A 323 9.05 -2.54 5.12
N TRP A 324 8.76 -1.79 6.20
CA TRP A 324 8.46 -0.36 6.12
C TRP A 324 9.64 0.43 5.52
N PHE A 325 10.87 0.17 5.96
CA PHE A 325 12.05 0.86 5.45
C PHE A 325 12.27 0.59 3.95
N ALA A 326 12.01 -0.63 3.48
CA ALA A 326 12.07 -0.99 2.07
C ALA A 326 11.00 -0.22 1.25
N HIS A 327 9.77 -0.17 1.76
CA HIS A 327 8.67 0.59 1.17
C HIS A 327 8.97 2.09 1.14
N HIS A 328 9.36 2.69 2.26
CA HIS A 328 9.73 4.11 2.36
C HIS A 328 10.86 4.46 1.37
N SER A 329 11.89 3.62 1.30
CA SER A 329 13.00 3.79 0.34
C SER A 329 12.53 3.74 -1.12
N LEU A 330 11.58 2.87 -1.43
CA LEU A 330 10.97 2.75 -2.75
C LEU A 330 10.18 4.01 -3.10
N PHE A 331 9.30 4.46 -2.22
CA PHE A 331 8.44 5.63 -2.45
C PHE A 331 9.21 6.95 -2.48
N LEU A 332 10.35 7.08 -1.80
CA LEU A 332 11.28 8.21 -1.99
C LEU A 332 11.76 8.35 -3.45
N HIS A 333 11.93 7.24 -4.16
CA HIS A 333 12.40 7.22 -5.55
C HIS A 333 11.27 7.23 -6.59
N ILE A 334 10.01 7.08 -6.15
CA ILE A 334 8.82 7.19 -6.99
C ILE A 334 8.43 8.66 -7.16
N ARG A 335 8.34 9.09 -8.43
CA ARG A 335 7.85 10.42 -8.84
C ARG A 335 6.33 10.44 -8.98
N ARG A 336 5.74 9.40 -9.56
CA ARG A 336 4.30 9.28 -9.80
C ARG A 336 3.82 7.88 -9.44
N ALA A 337 2.81 7.79 -8.58
CA ALA A 337 2.19 6.53 -8.19
C ALA A 337 1.11 6.14 -9.20
N THR A 338 1.43 5.21 -10.10
CA THR A 338 0.47 4.71 -11.08
C THR A 338 -0.57 3.80 -10.42
N GLN A 339 -1.69 3.60 -11.10
CA GLN A 339 -2.74 2.68 -10.64
C GLN A 339 -2.28 1.24 -10.36
N PRO A 340 -1.52 0.56 -11.24
CA PRO A 340 -1.04 -0.79 -10.94
C PRO A 340 -0.14 -0.81 -9.71
N MET A 341 0.69 0.22 -9.51
CA MET A 341 1.49 0.36 -8.29
C MET A 341 0.60 0.51 -7.05
N GLY A 342 -0.50 1.25 -7.13
CA GLY A 342 -1.48 1.38 -6.04
C GLY A 342 -2.19 0.06 -5.68
N LEU A 343 -2.55 -0.77 -6.68
CA LEU A 343 -3.10 -2.11 -6.44
C LEU A 343 -2.06 -3.03 -5.78
N LEU A 344 -0.83 -3.04 -6.29
CA LEU A 344 0.25 -3.84 -5.71
C LEU A 344 0.59 -3.38 -4.28
N ASN A 345 0.55 -2.07 -4.02
CA ASN A 345 0.69 -1.52 -2.67
C ASN A 345 -0.43 -2.01 -1.75
N THR A 346 -1.67 -1.96 -2.21
CA THR A 346 -2.83 -2.46 -1.46
C THR A 346 -2.69 -3.94 -1.10
N LEU A 347 -2.25 -4.77 -2.05
CA LEU A 347 -1.99 -6.19 -1.81
C LEU A 347 -0.84 -6.39 -0.83
N SER A 348 0.27 -5.66 -0.97
CA SER A 348 1.38 -5.69 -0.02
C SER A 348 0.90 -5.37 1.40
N LEU A 349 0.14 -4.28 1.58
CA LEU A 349 -0.37 -3.86 2.88
C LEU A 349 -1.37 -4.86 3.48
N ALA A 350 -2.22 -5.49 2.66
CA ALA A 350 -3.13 -6.53 3.14
C ALA A 350 -2.36 -7.73 3.74
N PHE A 351 -1.22 -8.11 3.16
CA PHE A 351 -0.36 -9.16 3.72
C PHE A 351 0.50 -8.67 4.89
N VAL A 352 0.95 -7.41 4.89
CA VAL A 352 1.59 -6.78 6.06
C VAL A 352 0.65 -6.78 7.27
N GLY A 353 -0.63 -6.46 7.07
CA GLY A 353 -1.66 -6.53 8.12
C GLY A 353 -1.86 -7.94 8.72
N GLY A 354 -1.42 -8.99 8.02
CA GLY A 354 -1.41 -10.37 8.51
C GLY A 354 -0.16 -10.75 9.33
N LEU A 355 0.84 -9.88 9.47
CA LEU A 355 2.04 -10.17 10.26
C LEU A 355 1.78 -10.44 11.75
N PRO A 356 0.80 -9.82 12.43
CA PRO A 356 0.45 -10.20 13.81
C PRO A 356 0.06 -11.67 13.94
N LEU A 357 -0.64 -12.22 12.95
CA LEU A 357 -0.99 -13.65 12.91
C LEU A 357 0.27 -14.53 12.79
N ALA A 358 1.22 -14.15 11.92
CA ALA A 358 2.50 -14.85 11.80
C ALA A 358 3.29 -14.83 13.13
N TYR A 359 3.24 -13.70 13.83
CA TYR A 359 3.89 -13.56 15.13
C TYR A 359 3.23 -14.43 16.21
N GLN A 360 1.90 -14.41 16.36
CA GLN A 360 1.21 -15.25 17.33
C GLN A 360 1.45 -16.74 17.09
N GLN A 361 1.45 -17.18 15.83
CA GLN A 361 1.81 -18.55 15.50
C GLN A 361 3.27 -18.87 15.86
N THR A 362 4.16 -17.87 15.80
CA THR A 362 5.56 -18.01 16.22
C THR A 362 5.73 -18.00 17.73
N SER A 363 4.96 -17.21 18.48
CA SER A 363 5.00 -17.20 19.95
C SER A 363 4.35 -18.46 20.54
N ALA A 364 3.38 -19.05 19.84
CA ALA A 364 2.76 -20.33 20.21
C ALA A 364 3.73 -21.53 20.14
N PHE A 365 4.87 -21.42 19.44
CA PHE A 365 5.92 -22.46 19.44
C PHE A 365 6.40 -22.86 20.83
N THR A 366 6.39 -21.92 21.77
CA THR A 366 6.80 -22.18 23.14
C THR A 366 5.79 -23.06 23.90
N LYS A 367 4.53 -23.11 23.43
CA LYS A 367 3.43 -23.85 24.08
C LYS A 367 3.22 -25.26 23.50
N GLN A 368 3.40 -25.49 22.19
CA GLN A 368 3.15 -26.79 21.52
C GLN A 368 4.16 -27.13 20.38
N PRO A 369 5.12 -28.05 20.59
CA PRO A 369 6.21 -28.33 19.64
C PRO A 369 5.84 -29.13 18.37
N ARG A 370 4.63 -29.69 18.27
CA ARG A 370 4.28 -30.65 17.19
C ARG A 370 3.85 -29.98 15.87
N ASP A 371 3.42 -28.72 15.89
CA ASP A 371 2.96 -27.97 14.71
C ASP A 371 3.93 -26.85 14.26
N GLU A 372 5.19 -26.91 14.72
CA GLU A 372 6.21 -25.88 14.47
C GLU A 372 6.42 -25.59 12.97
N LEU A 373 6.37 -26.64 12.15
CA LEU A 373 6.64 -26.58 10.73
C LEU A 373 5.59 -25.78 9.94
N GLU A 374 4.31 -25.94 10.27
CA GLU A 374 3.21 -25.30 9.55
C GLU A 374 3.17 -23.80 9.80
N SER A 375 3.32 -23.39 11.06
CA SER A 375 3.40 -21.99 11.47
C SER A 375 4.64 -21.27 10.91
N VAL A 376 5.81 -21.93 10.85
CA VAL A 376 7.00 -21.35 10.17
C VAL A 376 6.70 -21.12 8.69
N ARG A 377 6.04 -22.08 8.03
CA ARG A 377 5.66 -21.97 6.62
C ARG A 377 4.65 -20.84 6.38
N ILE A 378 3.65 -20.70 7.24
CA ILE A 378 2.66 -19.61 7.17
C ILE A 378 3.36 -18.26 7.36
N SER A 379 4.25 -18.15 8.35
CA SER A 379 5.03 -16.93 8.60
C SER A 379 5.89 -16.54 7.41
N CYS A 380 6.64 -17.50 6.84
CA CYS A 380 7.43 -17.29 5.63
C CYS A 380 6.56 -16.90 4.42
N ALA A 381 5.37 -17.50 4.26
CA ALA A 381 4.46 -17.18 3.17
C ALA A 381 3.90 -15.76 3.30
N ILE A 382 3.51 -15.32 4.51
CA ILE A 382 3.03 -13.96 4.76
C ILE A 382 4.13 -12.93 4.47
N ILE A 383 5.35 -13.14 4.98
CA ILE A 383 6.50 -12.25 4.73
C ILE A 383 6.84 -12.21 3.23
N PHE A 384 6.82 -13.37 2.55
CA PHE A 384 7.04 -13.45 1.11
C PHE A 384 6.00 -12.64 0.34
N LEU A 385 4.70 -12.83 0.63
CA LEU A 385 3.61 -12.13 -0.06
C LEU A 385 3.66 -10.63 0.23
N ALA A 386 3.91 -10.22 1.47
CA ALA A 386 4.07 -8.81 1.84
C ALA A 386 5.20 -8.12 1.05
N SER A 387 6.33 -8.81 0.86
CA SER A 387 7.53 -8.24 0.23
C SER A 387 7.57 -8.37 -1.30
N ILE A 388 7.07 -9.46 -1.89
CA ILE A 388 7.08 -9.67 -3.34
C ILE A 388 6.21 -8.63 -4.06
N PHE A 389 5.11 -8.18 -3.45
CA PHE A 389 4.30 -7.11 -4.02
C PHE A 389 5.03 -5.76 -4.03
N GLN A 390 5.88 -5.46 -3.05
CA GLN A 390 6.74 -4.26 -3.11
C GLN A 390 7.80 -4.39 -4.21
N PHE A 391 8.38 -5.57 -4.38
CA PHE A 391 9.27 -5.85 -5.50
C PHE A 391 8.55 -5.69 -6.85
N ALA A 392 7.29 -6.12 -6.94
CA ALA A 392 6.45 -5.93 -8.14
C ALA A 392 6.11 -4.45 -8.41
N ILE A 393 5.93 -3.63 -7.37
CA ILE A 393 5.78 -2.16 -7.54
C ILE A 393 7.04 -1.59 -8.21
N TRP A 394 8.22 -2.01 -7.73
CA TRP A 394 9.49 -1.58 -8.29
C TRP A 394 9.69 -2.00 -9.75
N THR A 395 9.40 -3.25 -10.09
CA THR A 395 9.49 -3.71 -11.49
C THR A 395 8.50 -3.00 -12.38
N THR A 396 7.27 -2.74 -11.88
CA THR A 396 6.26 -1.95 -12.60
C THR A 396 6.73 -0.52 -12.86
N ALA A 397 7.40 0.11 -11.88
CA ALA A 397 7.97 1.45 -12.04
C ALA A 397 9.14 1.44 -13.05
N LEU A 398 9.96 0.39 -13.09
CA LEU A 398 11.03 0.24 -14.08
C LEU A 398 10.52 0.12 -15.52
N LEU A 399 9.34 -0.47 -15.75
CA LEU A 399 8.73 -0.54 -17.09
C LEU A 399 8.42 0.85 -17.67
N GLN A 400 8.22 1.85 -16.81
CA GLN A 400 7.91 3.24 -17.17
C GLN A 400 8.88 4.20 -16.46
N GLU A 401 10.17 3.89 -16.51
CA GLU A 401 11.20 4.58 -15.71
C GLU A 401 11.33 6.08 -16.00
N GLY A 402 10.93 6.51 -17.21
CA GLY A 402 10.94 7.91 -17.63
C GLY A 402 10.00 8.80 -16.80
N GLU A 403 8.82 8.29 -16.47
CA GLU A 403 7.76 9.06 -15.80
C GLU A 403 7.64 8.74 -14.30
N THR A 404 7.86 7.49 -13.92
CA THR A 404 7.55 7.00 -12.57
C THR A 404 8.73 7.03 -11.61
N LEU A 405 9.97 7.00 -12.11
CA LEU A 405 11.19 6.89 -11.28
C LEU A 405 12.11 8.11 -11.40
N GLN A 406 12.75 8.44 -10.28
CA GLN A 406 13.87 9.38 -10.23
C GLN A 406 15.08 8.85 -11.03
N PRO A 407 15.87 9.72 -11.69
CA PRO A 407 17.03 9.32 -12.50
C PRO A 407 18.06 8.46 -11.77
N SER A 408 18.21 8.61 -10.45
CA SER A 408 19.14 7.84 -9.62
C SER A 408 18.84 6.34 -9.56
N ALA A 409 17.57 5.96 -9.75
CA ALA A 409 17.06 4.61 -9.55
C ALA A 409 16.77 3.85 -10.86
N ARG A 410 16.81 4.54 -12.01
CA ARG A 410 16.63 3.99 -13.36
C ARG A 410 17.65 2.90 -13.70
N PHE A 411 17.44 2.17 -14.79
CA PHE A 411 18.44 1.21 -15.27
C PHE A 411 19.81 1.89 -15.46
N GLY A 412 20.86 1.30 -14.87
CA GLY A 412 22.21 1.89 -14.86
C GLY A 412 22.40 3.05 -13.87
N GLY A 413 21.36 3.44 -13.12
CA GLY A 413 21.42 4.46 -12.08
C GLY A 413 22.28 4.05 -10.88
N ARG A 414 22.78 5.04 -10.14
CA ARG A 414 23.69 4.84 -8.99
C ARG A 414 23.07 3.99 -7.87
N GLU A 415 21.77 4.13 -7.65
CA GLU A 415 21.04 3.46 -6.57
C GLU A 415 20.23 2.25 -7.06
N HIS A 416 20.22 1.96 -8.38
CA HIS A 416 19.43 0.86 -8.96
C HIS A 416 19.74 -0.51 -8.34
N ALA A 417 21.03 -0.89 -8.31
CA ALA A 417 21.46 -2.16 -7.73
C ALA A 417 21.17 -2.27 -6.23
N PHE A 418 21.22 -1.14 -5.53
CA PHE A 418 20.91 -1.07 -4.10
C PHE A 418 19.42 -1.22 -3.83
N MET A 419 18.57 -0.56 -4.62
CA MET A 419 17.11 -0.70 -4.54
C MET A 419 16.66 -2.12 -4.88
N PHE A 420 17.24 -2.72 -5.92
CA PHE A 420 17.02 -4.13 -6.25
C PHE A 420 17.35 -5.04 -5.07
N ALA A 421 18.56 -4.93 -4.50
CA ALA A 421 18.99 -5.76 -3.39
C ALA A 421 18.10 -5.56 -2.15
N LYS A 422 17.72 -4.31 -1.86
CA LYS A 422 16.86 -3.97 -0.71
C LYS A 422 15.49 -4.64 -0.81
N LEU A 423 14.84 -4.55 -1.98
CA LEU A 423 13.50 -5.09 -2.20
C LEU A 423 13.49 -6.61 -2.45
N ALA A 424 14.61 -7.18 -2.91
CA ALA A 424 14.74 -8.62 -3.13
C ALA A 424 15.14 -9.40 -1.87
N LEU A 425 15.68 -8.72 -0.84
CA LEU A 425 16.23 -9.39 0.34
C LEU A 425 15.20 -10.24 1.10
N TYR A 426 14.06 -9.66 1.47
CA TYR A 426 12.99 -10.41 2.16
C TYR A 426 12.37 -11.51 1.29
N PRO A 427 11.94 -11.25 0.03
CA PRO A 427 11.35 -12.30 -0.81
C PRO A 427 12.30 -13.49 -1.00
N CYS A 428 13.60 -13.24 -1.20
CA CYS A 428 14.58 -14.31 -1.34
C CYS A 428 14.82 -15.04 -0.01
N ALA A 429 14.95 -14.32 1.11
CA ALA A 429 15.19 -14.91 2.41
C ALA A 429 14.02 -15.78 2.88
N SER A 430 12.78 -15.29 2.76
CA SER A 430 11.59 -16.02 3.16
C SER A 430 11.30 -17.21 2.24
N LEU A 431 11.52 -17.07 0.93
CA LEU A 431 11.38 -18.18 -0.02
C LEU A 431 12.43 -19.27 0.23
N LEU A 432 13.68 -18.87 0.50
CA LEU A 432 14.75 -19.81 0.85
C LEU A 432 14.44 -20.51 2.18
N ALA A 433 14.01 -19.78 3.20
CA ALA A 433 13.61 -20.37 4.48
C ALA A 433 12.47 -21.39 4.27
N PHE A 434 11.42 -21.02 3.52
CA PHE A 434 10.33 -21.92 3.16
C PHE A 434 10.83 -23.17 2.43
N ALA A 435 11.65 -23.02 1.39
CA ALA A 435 12.21 -24.14 0.64
C ALA A 435 13.08 -25.05 1.52
N CYS A 436 13.91 -24.47 2.40
CA CYS A 436 14.70 -25.21 3.37
C CYS A 436 13.82 -25.95 4.37
N THR A 437 12.67 -25.41 4.81
CA THR A 437 11.73 -26.16 5.67
C THR A 437 11.05 -27.33 4.95
N CYS A 438 10.94 -27.29 3.62
CA CYS A 438 10.42 -28.41 2.83
C CYS A 438 11.43 -29.55 2.70
N VAL A 439 12.73 -29.22 2.66
CA VAL A 439 13.81 -30.20 2.46
C VAL A 439 14.43 -30.67 3.80
N LEU A 440 14.65 -29.76 4.75
CA LEU A 440 15.25 -29.97 6.06
C LEU A 440 14.21 -29.74 7.16
N SER A 441 13.16 -30.57 7.21
CA SER A 441 12.06 -30.44 8.18
C SER A 441 12.54 -30.37 9.63
N SER A 442 13.60 -31.11 9.98
CA SER A 442 14.17 -31.16 11.34
C SER A 442 14.85 -29.87 11.82
N PHE A 443 15.19 -28.93 10.93
CA PHE A 443 15.90 -27.68 11.28
C PHE A 443 15.06 -26.42 10.97
N SER A 444 13.77 -26.58 10.72
CA SER A 444 12.88 -25.49 10.27
C SER A 444 12.88 -24.26 11.18
N THR A 445 12.79 -24.45 12.50
CA THR A 445 12.84 -23.38 13.50
C THR A 445 14.18 -22.67 13.54
N ALA A 446 15.29 -23.42 13.55
CA ALA A 446 16.64 -22.85 13.51
C ALA A 446 16.88 -22.01 12.24
N ILE A 447 16.40 -22.47 11.08
CA ILE A 447 16.46 -21.74 9.82
C ILE A 447 15.68 -20.43 9.91
N PHE A 448 14.46 -20.48 10.47
CA PHE A 448 13.61 -19.30 10.61
C PHE A 448 14.23 -18.26 11.56
N HIS A 449 14.71 -18.67 12.73
CA HIS A 449 15.39 -17.76 13.66
C HIS A 449 16.68 -17.20 13.07
N ALA A 450 17.46 -18.01 12.35
CA ALA A 450 18.65 -17.54 11.64
C ALA A 450 18.29 -16.49 10.59
N MET A 451 17.21 -16.68 9.83
CA MET A 451 16.70 -15.70 8.87
C MET A 451 16.31 -14.39 9.57
N GLN A 452 15.53 -14.47 10.66
CA GLN A 452 15.08 -13.30 11.44
C GLN A 452 16.24 -12.46 11.97
N ILE A 453 17.35 -13.10 12.36
CA ILE A 453 18.55 -12.40 12.85
C ILE A 453 19.41 -11.90 11.68
N ALA A 454 19.64 -12.72 10.66
CA ALA A 454 20.55 -12.40 9.56
C ALA A 454 20.06 -11.26 8.66
N VAL A 455 18.76 -11.18 8.40
CA VAL A 455 18.18 -10.17 7.49
C VAL A 455 18.43 -8.73 7.98
N PRO A 456 18.18 -8.37 9.26
CA PRO A 456 18.55 -7.06 9.80
C PRO A 456 20.03 -6.69 9.59
N PHE A 457 20.95 -7.62 9.86
CA PHE A 457 22.38 -7.38 9.62
C PHE A 457 22.68 -7.19 8.13
N ALA A 458 22.03 -7.96 7.26
CA ALA A 458 22.17 -7.80 5.81
C ALA A 458 21.64 -6.45 5.32
N PHE A 459 20.57 -5.90 5.92
CA PHE A 459 20.07 -4.55 5.64
C PHE A 459 21.08 -3.47 6.05
N LEU A 460 21.68 -3.58 7.25
CA LEU A 460 22.70 -2.65 7.75
C LEU A 460 23.95 -2.63 6.86
N LEU A 461 24.39 -3.82 6.43
CA LEU A 461 25.59 -3.99 5.60
C LEU A 461 25.31 -3.97 4.10
N LEU A 462 24.08 -3.66 3.69
CA LEU A 462 23.60 -3.84 2.31
C LEU A 462 24.47 -3.11 1.28
N ARG A 463 24.88 -1.87 1.58
CA ARG A 463 25.76 -1.09 0.67
C ARG A 463 27.12 -1.76 0.47
N LEU A 464 27.71 -2.30 1.53
CA LEU A 464 29.00 -2.98 1.47
C LEU A 464 28.88 -4.29 0.70
N LEU A 465 27.90 -5.11 1.05
CA LEU A 465 27.62 -6.41 0.41
C LEU A 465 27.40 -6.26 -1.09
N VAL A 466 26.57 -5.30 -1.52
CA VAL A 466 26.30 -5.05 -2.94
C VAL A 466 27.56 -4.59 -3.68
N ARG A 467 28.38 -3.71 -3.09
CA ARG A 467 29.62 -3.25 -3.71
C ARG A 467 30.63 -4.38 -3.88
N LEU A 468 30.81 -5.21 -2.86
CA LEU A 468 31.70 -6.38 -2.90
C LEU A 468 31.21 -7.40 -3.93
N ALA A 469 29.91 -7.70 -3.96
CA ALA A 469 29.31 -8.62 -4.94
C ALA A 469 29.49 -8.13 -6.39
N LEU A 470 29.23 -6.84 -6.65
CA LEU A 470 29.44 -6.23 -7.97
C LEU A 470 30.92 -6.22 -8.38
N ALA A 471 31.84 -5.93 -7.45
CA ALA A 471 33.27 -5.99 -7.70
C ALA A 471 33.72 -7.42 -8.03
N GLY A 472 33.26 -8.41 -7.25
CA GLY A 472 33.52 -9.83 -7.51
C GLY A 472 33.00 -10.29 -8.87
N LEU A 473 31.76 -9.94 -9.23
CA LEU A 473 31.17 -10.25 -10.55
C LEU A 473 31.95 -9.61 -11.70
N ARG A 474 32.42 -8.37 -11.54
CA ARG A 474 33.26 -7.70 -12.55
C ARG A 474 34.63 -8.37 -12.69
N ALA A 475 35.27 -8.73 -11.57
CA ALA A 475 36.53 -9.45 -11.58
C ALA A 475 36.38 -10.82 -12.27
N LEU A 476 35.30 -11.56 -11.98
CA LEU A 476 35.01 -12.85 -12.60
C LEU A 476 34.76 -12.71 -14.13
N ARG A 477 34.00 -11.70 -14.55
CA ARG A 477 33.79 -11.40 -15.98
C ARG A 477 35.09 -10.98 -16.68
N GLY A 478 35.96 -10.23 -16.01
CA GLY A 478 37.28 -9.86 -16.51
C GLY A 478 38.22 -11.06 -16.67
N LEU A 479 38.13 -12.06 -15.78
CA LEU A 479 38.88 -13.32 -15.87
C LEU A 479 38.40 -14.23 -17.01
N VAL A 480 37.12 -14.17 -17.38
CA VAL A 480 36.53 -14.96 -18.48
C VAL A 480 36.69 -14.27 -19.85
N GLY A 481 37.05 -12.98 -19.89
CA GLY A 481 37.16 -12.19 -21.12
C GLY A 481 38.59 -11.87 -21.56
N PRO A 482 39.32 -12.84 -22.15
CA PRO A 482 40.19 -12.49 -23.28
C PRO A 482 40.16 -13.53 -24.43
N VAL A 483 38.99 -14.08 -24.82
CA VAL A 483 38.90 -15.09 -25.91
C VAL A 483 38.07 -14.65 -27.13
N LEU A 484 37.49 -13.45 -27.15
CA LEU A 484 36.74 -12.93 -28.32
C LEU A 484 37.18 -11.52 -28.74
N ALA A 485 38.50 -11.28 -28.79
CA ALA A 485 39.03 -10.23 -29.65
C ALA A 485 39.23 -10.83 -31.05
N ARG A 486 38.18 -10.81 -31.88
CA ARG A 486 38.35 -10.99 -33.33
C ARG A 486 39.14 -9.79 -33.86
N PRO A 487 40.22 -9.97 -34.64
CA PRO A 487 40.88 -8.85 -35.30
C PRO A 487 39.90 -8.22 -36.29
N ALA A 488 39.76 -6.89 -36.23
CA ALA A 488 38.98 -6.14 -37.19
C ALA A 488 39.54 -6.35 -38.61
N PRO A 489 38.75 -6.77 -39.60
CA PRO A 489 39.16 -6.68 -40.99
C PRO A 489 38.83 -5.28 -41.51
N GLY A 490 39.83 -4.59 -42.06
CA GLY A 490 39.60 -3.42 -42.93
C GLY A 490 40.25 -2.10 -42.52
N ALA A 491 41.53 -2.11 -42.15
CA ALA A 491 42.39 -0.94 -42.34
C ALA A 491 43.14 -1.10 -43.68
N ALA A 492 42.42 -0.94 -44.78
CA ALA A 492 42.97 -0.82 -46.13
C ALA A 492 41.87 -0.30 -47.07
N ASP A 493 41.52 0.99 -46.94
CA ASP A 493 41.21 1.88 -48.08
C ASP A 493 41.00 3.32 -47.58
N GLU A 494 42.11 3.99 -47.23
CA GLU A 494 42.20 5.44 -47.34
C GLU A 494 43.02 5.73 -48.60
N ALA A 495 42.35 5.78 -49.75
CA ALA A 495 42.83 6.51 -50.91
C ALA A 495 41.68 6.79 -51.88
N GLN A 496 41.38 8.07 -52.05
CA GLN A 496 40.65 8.69 -53.16
C GLN A 496 39.10 8.67 -53.11
N SER A 497 38.54 9.81 -52.73
CA SER A 497 37.25 10.27 -53.25
C SER A 497 37.43 11.71 -53.78
N PRO A 498 37.11 11.99 -55.07
CA PRO A 498 37.30 13.29 -55.68
C PRO A 498 36.19 14.28 -55.30
N LEU A 499 36.58 15.55 -55.25
CA LEU A 499 35.73 16.74 -55.14
C LEU A 499 34.53 16.70 -56.11
N LEU A 500 33.33 16.99 -55.60
CA LEU A 500 32.19 17.44 -56.41
C LEU A 500 31.93 18.93 -56.12
N PRO A 501 31.75 19.79 -57.14
CA PRO A 501 31.49 21.20 -56.97
C PRO A 501 29.98 21.48 -56.75
N ALA A 502 29.69 22.55 -56.01
CA ALA A 502 28.33 23.05 -55.79
C ALA A 502 27.72 23.66 -57.06
N PRO A 503 26.39 23.58 -57.28
CA PRO A 503 25.69 24.44 -58.21
C PRO A 503 24.95 25.58 -57.50
N CYS A 504 24.94 26.72 -58.19
CA CYS A 504 24.17 27.94 -57.93
C CYS A 504 22.66 27.76 -58.01
#